data_AF-A0A2A9N8V0-F1
#
_entry.id   AF-A0A2A9N8V0-F1
#
_cell.length_a   1.000
_cell.length_b   1.000
_cell.length_c   1.000
_cell.angle_alpha   90.00
_cell.angle_beta   90.00
_cell.angle_gamma   90.00
#
_symmetry.space_group_name_H-M   'P 1'
#
loop_
_entity.id
_entity.type
_entity.pdbx_description
1 polymer ?
#
loop_
_entity_poly.entity_id
_entity_poly.type
_entity_poly.pdbx_seq_one_letter_code
_entity_poly.pdbx_strand_id
1 'polypeptide(L)'
;MPAERPSKVIGEVRAHSDSDSELPVVKKPRLDTEKGSNPVISENTSQKAKTRKVRKKDLALPEPCSPEDVLWQDIISVLGNDVYEKAKQDELLFTSPFQRHEIVPVEIASLSATGEAIGLVTGQARRPWAIIVPFALPGEIVQAKIFRDAKLHSYAELVEVTQPNLELRDMSEVKCKYFGTCGGCQYQMLPYDKQLKIKRDVVVKAFDTFSGLPVSSIPAIQPTVGAPLQYHYRTKLTPHFDGPPKEHRYKKAVTADGRLEKPDWLKIGFNRVGTRSVIDIEECPIATQVVNETLPKLRENIIRHVYPTWSARSAHTYKKGVSLVLRDSLLTDVPPPVPPSDSSDSINNSPPSLDEHFCITDPKANVREKVGDWIFEYNASSFFQNNNSALVPLIDHIRDAIFLPQSTPDTTLRRPTHLVDAYCGAGLFSISLSPYFDVITGIEISDKSIKCAKKNALMNGIPSSKISFREGDAADIFSTVRRNFPPDKTVLIIDPPRKGCDDQFIKQLLNFRCSTIVYVSCFVPTQARDVGKLIQATRDDGEGRRYVLESVRGFDLFPQTSHVEGVAILRLV
;
A
#
# COMPACT_ATOMS: atom_id res chain seq x y z
N MET A 1 -24.49 -47.98 5.09
CA MET A 1 -23.71 -46.86 4.50
C MET A 1 -24.56 -45.60 4.58
N PRO A 2 -24.32 -44.70 5.55
CA PRO A 2 -25.08 -43.47 5.64
C PRO A 2 -24.40 -42.36 4.83
N ALA A 3 -25.22 -41.66 4.05
CA ALA A 3 -24.87 -40.58 3.14
C ALA A 3 -24.17 -39.41 3.84
N GLU A 4 -23.08 -38.94 3.24
CA GLU A 4 -22.34 -37.74 3.63
C GLU A 4 -23.22 -36.49 3.50
N ARG A 5 -23.25 -35.67 4.56
CA ARG A 5 -23.87 -34.35 4.54
C ARG A 5 -22.95 -33.39 3.79
N PRO A 6 -23.44 -32.55 2.86
CA PRO A 6 -22.62 -31.54 2.22
C PRO A 6 -22.19 -30.50 3.25
N SER A 7 -20.88 -30.21 3.28
CA SER A 7 -20.25 -29.25 4.17
C SER A 7 -20.81 -27.85 3.95
N LYS A 8 -21.24 -27.19 5.04
CA LYS A 8 -21.63 -25.79 5.06
C LYS A 8 -20.38 -24.91 4.88
N VAL A 9 -20.00 -24.62 3.64
CA VAL A 9 -19.12 -23.49 3.32
C VAL A 9 -19.95 -22.21 3.43
N ILE A 10 -20.21 -21.77 4.65
CA ILE A 10 -20.81 -20.45 4.90
C ILE A 10 -19.65 -19.47 4.98
N GLY A 11 -19.33 -18.84 3.85
CA GLY A 11 -18.50 -17.63 3.86
C GLY A 11 -19.28 -16.53 4.57
N GLU A 12 -18.85 -16.13 5.75
CA GLU A 12 -19.43 -14.97 6.44
C GLU A 12 -19.05 -13.70 5.68
N VAL A 13 -20.05 -13.12 5.02
CA VAL A 13 -19.95 -11.85 4.31
C VAL A 13 -20.14 -10.72 5.31
N ARG A 14 -19.10 -9.91 5.57
CA ARG A 14 -19.19 -8.79 6.51
C ARG A 14 -19.72 -7.53 5.82
N ALA A 15 -20.78 -6.93 6.39
CA ALA A 15 -21.19 -5.57 6.07
C ALA A 15 -20.33 -4.57 6.87
N HIS A 16 -20.07 -3.38 6.30
CA HIS A 16 -19.25 -2.34 6.92
C HIS A 16 -19.63 -2.08 8.40
N SER A 17 -18.65 -2.22 9.30
CA SER A 17 -18.61 -1.58 10.62
C SER A 17 -17.53 -0.51 10.60
N ASP A 18 -17.81 0.68 11.14
CA ASP A 18 -16.99 1.90 11.05
C ASP A 18 -15.61 1.85 11.78
N SER A 19 -15.07 0.67 12.10
CA SER A 19 -13.88 0.53 12.96
C SER A 19 -12.72 -0.32 12.40
N ASP A 20 -12.76 -0.78 11.15
CA ASP A 20 -11.62 -1.47 10.52
C ASP A 20 -10.92 -0.51 9.55
N SER A 21 -9.89 0.18 10.05
CA SER A 21 -9.12 1.17 9.31
C SER A 21 -8.05 0.53 8.41
N GLU A 22 -8.46 0.01 7.25
CA GLU A 22 -7.77 0.39 6.02
C GLU A 22 -8.47 1.66 5.55
N LEU A 23 -7.81 2.82 5.73
CA LEU A 23 -8.46 4.08 5.37
C LEU A 23 -8.74 4.11 3.85
N PRO A 24 -9.93 4.58 3.48
CA PRO A 24 -10.46 4.53 2.13
C PRO A 24 -9.70 5.48 1.19
N VAL A 25 -9.85 5.25 -0.13
CA VAL A 25 -9.73 6.30 -1.13
C VAL A 25 -10.41 7.55 -0.58
N VAL A 26 -9.63 8.62 -0.38
CA VAL A 26 -9.99 9.93 0.17
C VAL A 26 -11.45 10.27 -0.15
N LYS A 27 -12.20 10.75 0.85
CA LYS A 27 -13.59 11.22 0.71
C LYS A 27 -13.66 12.34 -0.34
N LYS A 28 -13.80 11.99 -1.62
CA LYS A 28 -14.20 12.92 -2.69
C LYS A 28 -15.67 13.33 -2.46
N PRO A 29 -16.01 14.64 -2.53
CA PRO A 29 -17.39 15.10 -2.41
C PRO A 29 -18.31 14.46 -3.45
N ARG A 30 -19.59 14.31 -3.09
CA ARG A 30 -20.66 13.66 -3.86
C ARG A 30 -20.72 14.09 -5.33
N LEU A 31 -20.98 13.11 -6.19
CA LEU A 31 -21.67 13.29 -7.48
C LEU A 31 -23.15 13.55 -7.18
N ASP A 32 -23.66 14.71 -7.59
CA ASP A 32 -25.10 14.95 -7.63
C ASP A 32 -25.69 14.18 -8.82
N THR A 33 -26.54 13.20 -8.53
CA THR A 33 -27.37 12.51 -9.52
C THR A 33 -28.70 13.26 -9.62
N GLU A 34 -28.92 13.98 -10.72
CA GLU A 34 -30.21 14.55 -11.08
C GLU A 34 -31.22 13.42 -11.38
N LYS A 35 -32.43 13.55 -10.82
CA LYS A 35 -33.62 12.78 -11.22
C LYS A 35 -34.56 13.73 -11.93
N GLY A 36 -34.89 13.42 -13.18
CA GLY A 36 -35.91 14.13 -13.94
C GLY A 36 -37.33 13.69 -13.59
N SER A 37 -38.24 14.66 -13.63
CA SER A 37 -39.64 14.50 -14.00
C SER A 37 -40.11 15.82 -14.61
N ASN A 38 -40.46 15.82 -15.90
CA ASN A 38 -41.11 16.94 -16.60
C ASN A 38 -42.55 17.15 -16.06
N PRO A 39 -43.08 18.39 -16.11
CA PRO A 39 -43.83 18.79 -17.31
C PRO A 39 -43.48 20.18 -17.87
N VAL A 40 -43.84 20.33 -19.14
CA VAL A 40 -43.74 21.46 -20.08
C VAL A 40 -44.04 22.84 -19.47
N ILE A 41 -43.26 23.88 -19.86
CA ILE A 41 -43.69 25.24 -20.31
C ILE A 41 -42.46 26.11 -20.68
N SER A 42 -42.51 26.65 -21.91
CA SER A 42 -41.92 27.86 -22.53
C SER A 42 -40.42 28.24 -22.41
N GLU A 43 -39.94 28.71 -23.56
CA GLU A 43 -38.61 29.22 -23.93
C GLU A 43 -38.09 30.43 -23.12
N ASN A 44 -36.78 30.63 -23.27
CA ASN A 44 -35.91 31.75 -22.84
C ASN A 44 -35.49 31.78 -21.37
N THR A 45 -34.22 31.40 -21.11
CA THR A 45 -33.24 32.32 -20.49
C THR A 45 -31.82 31.74 -20.45
N SER A 46 -30.85 32.65 -20.64
CA SER A 46 -29.40 32.51 -20.67
C SER A 46 -28.77 31.55 -19.63
N GLN A 47 -27.91 30.64 -20.09
CA GLN A 47 -27.01 29.88 -19.22
C GLN A 47 -25.86 30.78 -18.73
N LYS A 48 -25.99 31.32 -17.50
CA LYS A 48 -24.83 31.82 -16.75
C LYS A 48 -24.18 30.64 -16.00
N ALA A 49 -22.91 30.37 -16.31
CA ALA A 49 -22.08 29.42 -15.56
C ALA A 49 -22.06 29.82 -14.07
N LYS A 50 -22.54 28.94 -13.19
CA LYS A 50 -22.47 29.16 -11.74
C LYS A 50 -21.03 28.96 -11.27
N THR A 51 -20.29 30.05 -11.10
CA THR A 51 -18.95 30.05 -10.49
C THR A 51 -19.07 29.56 -9.04
N ARG A 52 -18.46 28.42 -8.73
CA ARG A 52 -18.37 27.89 -7.36
C ARG A 52 -17.60 28.90 -6.51
N LYS A 53 -18.24 29.55 -5.52
CA LYS A 53 -17.54 30.43 -4.56
C LYS A 53 -16.45 29.63 -3.86
N VAL A 54 -15.19 29.94 -4.16
CA VAL A 54 -14.00 29.36 -3.51
C VAL A 54 -14.04 29.72 -2.03
N ARG A 55 -14.09 28.73 -1.16
CA ARG A 55 -14.08 28.97 0.29
C ARG A 55 -12.64 29.20 0.74
N LYS A 56 -12.42 30.01 1.79
CA LYS A 56 -11.08 30.28 2.35
C LYS A 56 -10.29 29.00 2.69
N LYS A 57 -10.99 27.90 3.05
CA LYS A 57 -10.41 26.58 3.30
C LYS A 57 -9.88 25.88 2.03
N ASP A 58 -10.46 26.17 0.86
CA ASP A 58 -10.02 25.60 -0.42
C ASP A 58 -8.69 26.20 -0.88
N LEU A 59 -8.32 27.40 -0.40
CA LEU A 59 -7.04 28.05 -0.71
C LEU A 59 -5.86 27.49 0.09
N ALA A 60 -6.12 26.77 1.19
CA ALA A 60 -5.07 26.18 2.02
C ALA A 60 -4.19 25.22 1.20
N LEU A 61 -2.92 25.13 1.57
CA LEU A 61 -2.05 24.07 1.06
C LEU A 61 -2.50 22.73 1.65
N PRO A 62 -2.27 21.60 0.95
CA PRO A 62 -2.56 20.28 1.47
C PRO A 62 -1.81 20.03 2.80
N GLU A 63 -2.31 19.07 3.58
CA GLU A 63 -1.63 18.67 4.82
C GLU A 63 -0.22 18.15 4.51
N PRO A 64 0.83 18.61 5.21
CA PRO A 64 2.22 18.23 4.91
C PRO A 64 2.43 16.72 4.87
N CYS A 65 3.12 16.24 3.85
CA CYS A 65 3.36 14.81 3.58
C CYS A 65 2.07 13.99 3.40
N SER A 66 0.91 14.60 3.14
CA SER A 66 -0.26 13.86 2.68
C SER A 66 -0.08 13.44 1.20
N PRO A 67 -0.81 12.43 0.70
CA PRO A 67 -0.79 12.12 -0.73
C PRO A 67 -1.15 13.31 -1.62
N GLU A 68 -2.01 14.22 -1.13
CA GLU A 68 -2.37 15.45 -1.84
C GLU A 68 -1.22 16.47 -1.85
N ASP A 69 -0.44 16.57 -0.77
CA ASP A 69 0.77 17.41 -0.71
C ASP A 69 1.85 16.87 -1.64
N VAL A 70 2.09 15.55 -1.65
CA VAL A 70 3.08 14.94 -2.54
C VAL A 70 2.75 15.22 -4.00
N LEU A 71 1.49 15.00 -4.41
CA LEU A 71 1.04 15.35 -5.76
C LEU A 71 1.18 16.85 -6.03
N TRP A 72 0.91 17.70 -5.04
CA TRP A 72 1.07 19.14 -5.16
C TRP A 72 2.54 19.53 -5.41
N GLN A 73 3.49 18.98 -4.66
CA GLN A 73 4.92 19.21 -4.89
C GLN A 73 5.36 18.75 -6.28
N ASP A 74 4.89 17.57 -6.72
CA ASP A 74 5.16 17.07 -8.07
C ASP A 74 4.59 18.03 -9.15
N ILE A 75 3.37 18.55 -8.98
CA ILE A 75 2.77 19.53 -9.89
C ILE A 75 3.58 20.83 -9.92
N ILE A 76 4.00 21.34 -8.77
CA ILE A 76 4.82 22.56 -8.69
C ILE A 76 6.20 22.34 -9.31
N SER A 77 6.78 21.14 -9.20
CA SER A 77 8.04 20.82 -9.88
C SER A 77 7.94 20.88 -11.41
N VAL A 78 6.76 20.57 -11.98
CA VAL A 78 6.50 20.64 -13.42
C VAL A 78 6.12 22.05 -13.87
N LEU A 79 5.29 22.76 -13.10
CA LEU A 79 4.78 24.09 -13.48
C LEU A 79 5.74 25.23 -13.11
N GLY A 80 6.52 25.07 -12.05
CA GLY A 80 7.31 26.13 -11.43
C GLY A 80 6.52 26.96 -10.41
N ASN A 81 7.21 27.44 -9.37
CA ASN A 81 6.60 28.22 -8.30
C ASN A 81 6.04 29.57 -8.78
N ASP A 82 6.68 30.18 -9.79
CA ASP A 82 6.23 31.47 -10.35
C ASP A 82 4.84 31.36 -11.00
N VAL A 83 4.54 30.22 -11.62
CA VAL A 83 3.20 29.93 -12.17
C VAL A 83 2.16 29.89 -11.06
N TYR A 84 2.49 29.28 -9.92
CA TYR A 84 1.59 29.23 -8.78
C TYR A 84 1.33 30.61 -8.18
N GLU A 85 2.38 31.40 -7.91
CA GLU A 85 2.20 32.73 -7.33
C GLU A 85 1.44 33.66 -8.27
N LYS A 86 1.71 33.61 -9.59
CA LYS A 86 0.95 34.36 -10.58
C LYS A 86 -0.52 33.92 -10.63
N ALA A 87 -0.80 32.62 -10.69
CA ALA A 87 -2.17 32.12 -10.72
C ALA A 87 -2.94 32.40 -9.43
N LYS A 88 -2.25 32.50 -8.30
CA LYS A 88 -2.82 32.92 -7.02
C LYS A 88 -3.15 34.41 -7.02
N GLN A 89 -2.25 35.26 -7.52
CA GLN A 89 -2.48 36.69 -7.69
C GLN A 89 -3.67 36.98 -8.63
N ASP A 90 -3.77 36.23 -9.72
CA ASP A 90 -4.84 36.38 -10.71
C ASP A 90 -6.17 35.69 -10.30
N GLU A 91 -6.23 35.07 -9.12
CA GLU A 91 -7.38 34.27 -8.63
C GLU A 91 -7.79 33.11 -9.57
N LEU A 92 -6.82 32.54 -10.28
CA LEU A 92 -7.01 31.53 -11.31
C LEU A 92 -6.72 30.09 -10.87
N LEU A 93 -6.32 29.87 -9.61
CA LEU A 93 -5.90 28.56 -9.08
C LEU A 93 -6.91 27.41 -9.33
N PHE A 94 -8.21 27.70 -9.41
CA PHE A 94 -9.27 26.70 -9.58
C PHE A 94 -10.01 26.81 -10.92
N THR A 95 -9.55 27.68 -11.81
CA THR A 95 -10.30 28.08 -13.01
C THR A 95 -9.72 27.38 -14.24
N SER A 96 -9.92 26.08 -14.39
CA SER A 96 -9.36 25.30 -15.51
C SER A 96 -9.51 26.01 -16.87
N PRO A 97 -8.44 26.08 -17.69
CA PRO A 97 -8.52 26.66 -19.03
C PRO A 97 -9.13 25.68 -20.05
N PHE A 98 -9.76 24.59 -19.57
CA PHE A 98 -10.32 23.52 -20.39
C PHE A 98 -11.80 23.32 -20.12
N GLN A 99 -12.51 22.84 -21.14
CA GLN A 99 -13.88 22.41 -20.99
C GLN A 99 -13.95 20.97 -20.47
N ARG A 100 -15.01 20.64 -19.73
CA ARG A 100 -15.24 19.28 -19.27
C ARG A 100 -15.48 18.36 -20.48
N HIS A 101 -14.81 17.21 -20.48
CA HIS A 101 -14.76 16.22 -21.58
C HIS A 101 -14.03 16.66 -22.83
N GLU A 102 -13.35 17.80 -22.80
CA GLU A 102 -12.42 18.21 -23.86
C GLU A 102 -11.29 17.18 -23.97
N ILE A 103 -10.94 16.82 -25.22
CA ILE A 103 -9.79 15.96 -25.53
C ILE A 103 -8.66 16.88 -25.98
N VAL A 104 -7.52 16.78 -25.32
CA VAL A 104 -6.35 17.62 -25.57
C VAL A 104 -5.08 16.77 -25.76
N PRO A 105 -4.15 17.19 -26.65
CA PRO A 105 -2.84 16.58 -26.73
C PRO A 105 -2.00 17.02 -25.52
N VAL A 106 -1.41 16.06 -24.81
CA VAL A 106 -0.60 16.30 -23.62
C VAL A 106 0.78 15.68 -23.83
N GLU A 107 1.83 16.47 -23.64
CA GLU A 107 3.20 15.96 -23.52
C GLU A 107 3.49 15.66 -22.05
N ILE A 108 3.89 14.42 -21.78
CA ILE A 108 4.12 13.94 -20.43
C ILE A 108 5.53 14.31 -19.97
N ALA A 109 5.61 15.09 -18.90
CA ALA A 109 6.87 15.56 -18.34
C ALA A 109 7.46 14.56 -17.34
N SER A 110 6.64 14.01 -16.44
CA SER A 110 7.13 13.17 -15.35
C SER A 110 6.05 12.24 -14.78
N LEU A 111 6.45 11.28 -13.94
CA LEU A 111 5.54 10.53 -13.08
C LEU A 111 5.50 11.13 -11.67
N SER A 112 4.31 11.14 -11.08
CA SER A 112 4.12 11.42 -9.65
C SER A 112 4.61 10.25 -8.80
N ALA A 113 4.76 10.48 -7.50
CA ALA A 113 5.04 9.41 -6.54
C ALA A 113 3.96 8.29 -6.50
N THR A 114 2.74 8.58 -6.95
CA THR A 114 1.63 7.61 -7.05
C THR A 114 1.61 6.85 -8.37
N GLY A 115 2.53 7.15 -9.29
CA GLY A 115 2.65 6.51 -10.61
C GLY A 115 1.68 7.06 -11.65
N GLU A 116 1.03 8.19 -11.39
CA GLU A 116 0.21 8.90 -12.36
C GLU A 116 1.10 9.86 -13.15
N ALA A 117 0.87 9.99 -14.46
CA ALA A 117 1.67 10.88 -15.29
C ALA A 117 1.21 12.33 -15.13
N ILE A 118 2.16 13.25 -15.14
CA ILE A 118 1.94 14.69 -15.12
C ILE A 118 2.48 15.26 -16.44
N GLY A 119 1.63 15.96 -17.16
CA GLY A 119 1.99 16.57 -18.43
C GLY A 119 1.37 17.94 -18.65
N LEU A 120 1.77 18.56 -19.76
CA LEU A 120 1.30 19.87 -20.20
C LEU A 120 0.69 19.76 -21.59
N VAL A 121 -0.35 20.55 -21.85
CA VAL A 121 -0.97 20.58 -23.18
C VAL A 121 -0.02 21.21 -24.19
N THR A 122 0.13 20.58 -25.35
CA THR A 122 0.98 21.05 -26.45
C THR A 122 0.16 21.58 -27.62
N GLY A 123 0.78 22.38 -28.49
CA GLY A 123 0.15 22.86 -29.73
C GLY A 123 -0.99 23.87 -29.57
N GLN A 124 -1.33 24.28 -28.35
CA GLN A 124 -2.35 25.29 -28.08
C GLN A 124 -1.84 26.29 -27.05
N ALA A 125 -1.94 27.59 -27.38
CA ALA A 125 -1.58 28.65 -26.44
C ALA A 125 -2.62 28.72 -25.31
N ARG A 126 -2.35 28.00 -24.22
CA ARG A 126 -3.11 28.09 -22.97
C ARG A 126 -2.16 28.47 -21.84
N ARG A 127 -2.73 29.02 -20.77
CA ARG A 127 -1.96 29.27 -19.55
C ARG A 127 -1.43 27.94 -18.98
N PRO A 128 -0.28 27.94 -18.28
CA PRO A 128 0.25 26.74 -17.66
C PRO A 128 -0.76 26.07 -16.72
N TRP A 129 -0.97 24.77 -16.90
CA TRP A 129 -1.93 23.97 -16.14
C TRP A 129 -1.57 22.49 -16.29
N ALA A 130 -1.41 21.79 -15.18
CA ALA A 130 -0.98 20.39 -15.21
C ALA A 130 -2.15 19.45 -15.56
N ILE A 131 -1.88 18.43 -16.36
CA ILE A 131 -2.84 17.36 -16.67
C ILE A 131 -2.33 16.05 -16.07
N ILE A 132 -3.15 15.44 -15.22
CA ILE A 132 -2.87 14.14 -14.61
C ILE A 132 -3.49 13.06 -15.48
N VAL A 133 -2.64 12.20 -16.07
CA VAL A 133 -3.03 11.16 -17.03
C VAL A 133 -2.54 9.79 -16.53
N PRO A 134 -3.42 8.92 -16.01
CA PRO A 134 -3.04 7.55 -15.66
C PRO A 134 -2.54 6.77 -16.88
N PHE A 135 -1.58 5.86 -16.68
CA PHE A 135 -1.03 4.94 -17.70
C PHE A 135 -0.21 5.58 -18.83
N ALA A 136 -0.04 6.90 -18.85
CA ALA A 136 0.91 7.56 -19.70
C ALA A 136 2.31 7.55 -19.06
N LEU A 137 3.36 7.74 -19.85
CA LEU A 137 4.76 7.67 -19.41
C LEU A 137 5.54 8.92 -19.84
N PRO A 138 6.61 9.31 -19.12
CA PRO A 138 7.42 10.48 -19.47
C PRO A 138 7.96 10.42 -20.90
N GLY A 139 7.95 11.56 -21.59
CA GLY A 139 8.37 11.69 -22.99
C GLY A 139 7.30 11.28 -24.02
N GLU A 140 6.11 10.86 -23.58
CA GLU A 140 5.00 10.55 -24.49
C GLU A 140 4.21 11.80 -24.88
N ILE A 141 3.61 11.75 -26.08
CA ILE A 141 2.47 12.59 -26.43
C ILE A 141 1.22 11.72 -26.45
N VAL A 142 0.17 12.16 -25.74
CA VAL A 142 -1.07 11.42 -25.57
C VAL A 142 -2.29 12.29 -25.84
N GLN A 143 -3.39 11.69 -26.27
CA GLN A 143 -4.71 12.31 -26.24
C GLN A 143 -5.36 12.03 -24.89
N ALA A 144 -5.71 13.07 -24.15
CA ALA A 144 -6.25 12.97 -22.80
C ALA A 144 -7.61 13.65 -22.71
N LYS A 145 -8.62 12.96 -22.18
CA LYS A 145 -9.98 13.47 -22.02
C LYS A 145 -10.21 13.98 -20.60
N ILE A 146 -10.39 15.29 -20.46
CA ILE A 146 -10.52 15.95 -19.16
C ILE A 146 -11.87 15.61 -18.53
N PHE A 147 -11.89 15.19 -17.26
CA PHE A 147 -13.14 14.86 -16.57
C PHE A 147 -13.33 15.56 -15.22
N ARG A 148 -12.26 16.09 -14.62
CA ARG A 148 -12.31 16.77 -13.32
C ARG A 148 -11.20 17.80 -13.17
N ASP A 149 -11.56 18.98 -12.69
CA ASP A 149 -10.61 20.04 -12.36
C ASP A 149 -10.33 20.11 -10.85
N ALA A 150 -9.14 20.58 -10.52
CA ALA A 150 -8.64 20.79 -9.17
C ALA A 150 -7.69 22.01 -9.14
N LYS A 151 -6.97 22.21 -8.04
CA LYS A 151 -6.05 23.34 -7.84
C LYS A 151 -4.86 23.22 -8.80
N LEU A 152 -4.77 24.09 -9.82
CA LEU A 152 -3.74 24.12 -10.86
C LEU A 152 -3.58 22.86 -11.72
N HIS A 153 -4.52 21.93 -11.66
CA HIS A 153 -4.47 20.74 -12.47
C HIS A 153 -5.84 20.18 -12.82
N SER A 154 -5.90 19.37 -13.86
CA SER A 154 -7.07 18.57 -14.24
C SER A 154 -6.69 17.09 -14.30
N TYR A 155 -7.66 16.24 -13.97
CA TYR A 155 -7.57 14.80 -14.18
C TYR A 155 -8.18 14.47 -15.54
N ALA A 156 -7.49 13.61 -16.27
CA ALA A 156 -7.92 13.15 -17.57
C ALA A 156 -7.85 11.62 -17.70
N GLU A 157 -8.67 11.07 -18.58
CA GLU A 157 -8.60 9.68 -19.02
C GLU A 157 -7.66 9.61 -20.23
N LEU A 158 -6.77 8.62 -20.25
CA LEU A 158 -5.96 8.33 -21.43
C LEU A 158 -6.86 7.79 -22.55
N VAL A 159 -6.91 8.50 -23.67
CA VAL A 159 -7.66 8.07 -24.87
C VAL A 159 -6.75 7.29 -25.80
N GLU A 160 -5.57 7.84 -26.11
CA GLU A 160 -4.62 7.27 -27.06
C GLU A 160 -3.20 7.76 -26.75
N VAL A 161 -2.20 6.91 -26.98
CA VAL A 161 -0.79 7.31 -27.00
C VAL A 161 -0.39 7.55 -28.45
N THR A 162 -0.26 8.82 -28.86
CA THR A 162 0.02 9.18 -30.25
C THR A 162 1.52 9.15 -30.57
N GLN A 163 2.37 9.44 -29.58
CA GLN A 163 3.82 9.24 -29.67
C GLN A 163 4.30 8.48 -28.42
N PRO A 164 4.56 7.17 -28.53
CA PRO A 164 5.02 6.36 -27.40
C PRO A 164 6.51 6.57 -27.12
N ASN A 165 6.90 6.49 -25.85
CA ASN A 165 8.30 6.38 -25.45
C ASN A 165 8.69 4.90 -25.44
N LEU A 166 9.31 4.42 -26.53
CA LEU A 166 9.67 3.00 -26.69
C LEU A 166 10.79 2.51 -25.76
N GLU A 167 11.49 3.40 -25.06
CA GLU A 167 12.46 3.01 -24.01
C GLU A 167 11.78 2.60 -22.70
N LEU A 168 10.56 3.11 -22.47
CA LEU A 168 9.77 2.85 -21.27
C LEU A 168 8.57 1.95 -21.56
N ARG A 169 7.85 2.18 -22.65
CA ARG A 169 6.62 1.45 -22.98
C ARG A 169 6.93 0.18 -23.77
N ASP A 170 6.65 -0.95 -23.15
CA ASP A 170 6.56 -2.25 -23.81
C ASP A 170 5.21 -2.91 -23.46
N MET A 171 4.32 -3.03 -24.44
CA MET A 171 3.01 -3.64 -24.24
C MET A 171 3.07 -5.17 -24.17
N SER A 172 4.17 -5.80 -24.58
CA SER A 172 4.36 -7.25 -24.45
C SER A 172 4.56 -7.69 -22.99
N GLU A 173 4.93 -6.76 -22.11
CA GLU A 173 5.04 -6.96 -20.66
C GLU A 173 3.66 -7.08 -19.97
N VAL A 174 2.59 -6.60 -20.62
CA VAL A 174 1.25 -6.55 -20.01
C VAL A 174 0.61 -7.94 -19.98
N LYS A 175 0.54 -8.53 -18.78
CA LYS A 175 -0.07 -9.87 -18.56
C LYS A 175 -1.54 -9.83 -18.14
N CYS A 176 -2.06 -8.66 -17.76
CA CYS A 176 -3.43 -8.51 -17.30
C CYS A 176 -4.32 -7.86 -18.36
N LYS A 177 -5.36 -8.57 -18.80
CA LYS A 177 -6.36 -8.03 -19.74
C LYS A 177 -7.18 -6.85 -19.21
N TYR A 178 -7.15 -6.60 -17.91
CA TYR A 178 -7.80 -5.44 -17.27
C TYR A 178 -6.85 -4.27 -17.01
N PHE A 179 -5.57 -4.40 -17.37
CA PHE A 179 -4.63 -3.29 -17.26
C PHE A 179 -5.13 -2.08 -18.06
N GLY A 180 -4.92 -0.86 -17.54
CA GLY A 180 -5.50 0.35 -18.11
C GLY A 180 -6.94 0.66 -17.63
N THR A 181 -7.66 -0.30 -17.05
CA THR A 181 -9.02 -0.07 -16.51
C THR A 181 -9.13 -0.35 -15.02
N CYS A 182 -8.51 -1.42 -14.53
CA CYS A 182 -8.44 -1.76 -13.10
C CYS A 182 -7.48 -0.83 -12.37
N GLY A 183 -7.88 -0.31 -11.20
CA GLY A 183 -7.05 0.60 -10.38
C GLY A 183 -5.89 -0.07 -9.63
N GLY A 184 -5.65 -1.37 -9.84
CA GLY A 184 -4.72 -2.16 -9.03
C GLY A 184 -3.25 -2.04 -9.43
N CYS A 185 -2.93 -2.01 -10.73
CA CYS A 185 -1.55 -1.98 -11.24
C CYS A 185 -1.34 -0.72 -12.10
N GLN A 186 -0.19 -0.09 -11.99
CA GLN A 186 0.16 1.13 -12.73
C GLN A 186 1.22 0.87 -13.81
N TYR A 187 2.05 -0.16 -13.65
CA TYR A 187 3.34 -0.28 -14.35
C TYR A 187 3.50 -1.51 -15.25
N GLN A 188 2.44 -2.26 -15.57
CA GLN A 188 2.60 -3.50 -16.35
C GLN A 188 3.16 -3.31 -17.76
N MET A 189 3.13 -2.08 -18.30
CA MET A 189 3.73 -1.75 -19.59
C MET A 189 5.20 -1.29 -19.49
N LEU A 190 5.79 -1.30 -18.29
CA LEU A 190 7.19 -0.95 -18.06
C LEU A 190 8.01 -2.22 -17.86
N PRO A 191 9.14 -2.38 -18.58
CA PRO A 191 10.14 -3.39 -18.23
C PRO A 191 10.54 -3.27 -16.76
N TYR A 192 10.80 -4.40 -16.11
CA TYR A 192 10.90 -4.44 -14.65
C TYR A 192 12.05 -3.58 -14.09
N ASP A 193 13.19 -3.51 -14.79
CA ASP A 193 14.32 -2.65 -14.43
C ASP A 193 13.94 -1.16 -14.39
N LYS A 194 13.05 -0.73 -15.31
CA LYS A 194 12.51 0.64 -15.33
C LYS A 194 11.59 0.89 -14.14
N GLN A 195 10.80 -0.10 -13.73
CA GLN A 195 9.97 0.01 -12.51
C GLN A 195 10.85 0.25 -11.28
N LEU A 196 11.94 -0.50 -11.14
CA LEU A 196 12.88 -0.36 -10.01
C LEU A 196 13.57 1.01 -10.00
N LYS A 197 13.94 1.52 -11.18
CA LYS A 197 14.51 2.87 -11.32
C LYS A 197 13.49 3.95 -10.91
N ILE A 198 12.26 3.88 -11.42
CA ILE A 198 11.19 4.82 -11.05
C ILE A 198 10.95 4.79 -9.54
N LYS A 199 10.90 3.60 -8.93
CA LYS A 199 10.73 3.44 -7.47
C LYS A 199 11.88 4.06 -6.69
N ARG A 200 13.12 3.94 -7.18
CA ARG A 200 14.29 4.60 -6.57
C ARG A 200 14.12 6.12 -6.63
N ASP A 201 13.71 6.64 -7.79
CA ASP A 201 13.52 8.08 -8.01
C ASP A 201 12.42 8.64 -7.08
N VAL A 202 11.38 7.86 -6.75
CA VAL A 202 10.38 8.23 -5.74
C VAL A 202 11.02 8.42 -4.36
N VAL A 203 11.94 7.53 -3.96
CA VAL A 203 12.67 7.68 -2.68
C VAL A 203 13.60 8.90 -2.71
N VAL A 204 14.32 9.11 -3.83
CA VAL A 204 15.19 10.30 -4.02
C VAL A 204 14.38 11.58 -3.85
N LYS A 205 13.28 11.73 -4.60
CA LYS A 205 12.41 12.90 -4.52
C LYS A 205 11.85 13.10 -3.11
N ALA A 206 11.47 12.02 -2.43
CA ALA A 206 10.91 12.10 -1.09
C ALA A 206 11.91 12.67 -0.07
N PHE A 207 13.16 12.20 -0.10
CA PHE A 207 14.21 12.72 0.77
C PHE A 207 14.63 14.14 0.40
N ASP A 208 14.73 14.48 -0.88
CA ASP A 208 15.03 15.83 -1.33
C ASP A 208 13.95 16.84 -0.90
N THR A 209 12.68 16.46 -1.04
CA THR A 209 11.55 17.38 -0.80
C THR A 209 11.14 17.47 0.67
N PHE A 210 11.07 16.34 1.39
CA PHE A 210 10.39 16.27 2.69
C PHE A 210 11.32 16.11 3.89
N SER A 211 12.61 15.79 3.70
CA SER A 211 13.52 15.60 4.84
C SER A 211 13.91 16.91 5.52
N GLY A 212 13.90 18.04 4.79
CA GLY A 212 14.46 19.30 5.31
C GLY A 212 15.96 19.23 5.61
N LEU A 213 16.65 18.20 5.14
CA LEU A 213 18.09 18.02 5.31
C LEU A 213 18.85 18.65 4.14
N PRO A 214 20.08 19.18 4.37
CA PRO A 214 20.92 19.57 3.26
C PRO A 214 21.30 18.34 2.42
N VAL A 215 21.31 18.49 1.10
CA VAL A 215 21.64 17.41 0.14
C VAL A 215 22.95 16.70 0.50
N SER A 216 23.94 17.43 1.01
CA SER A 216 25.23 16.87 1.44
C SER A 216 25.16 15.91 2.64
N SER A 217 24.05 15.88 3.38
CA SER A 217 23.82 14.98 4.52
C SER A 217 22.95 13.77 4.19
N ILE A 218 22.39 13.73 2.97
CA ILE A 218 21.60 12.60 2.48
C ILE A 218 22.56 11.71 1.68
N PRO A 219 22.79 10.45 2.09
CA PRO A 219 23.61 9.54 1.31
C PRO A 219 22.94 9.26 -0.03
N ALA A 220 23.72 8.86 -1.03
CA ALA A 220 23.17 8.44 -2.31
C ALA A 220 22.16 7.31 -2.09
N ILE A 221 20.89 7.54 -2.45
CA ILE A 221 19.83 6.54 -2.33
C ILE A 221 20.22 5.33 -3.17
N GLN A 222 20.26 4.16 -2.55
CA GLN A 222 20.74 2.92 -3.18
C GLN A 222 19.73 2.39 -4.21
N PRO A 223 20.15 1.55 -5.17
CA PRO A 223 19.24 0.91 -6.11
C PRO A 223 18.13 0.13 -5.40
N THR A 224 16.88 0.26 -5.90
CA THR A 224 15.73 -0.49 -5.39
C THR A 224 15.96 -2.00 -5.54
N VAL A 225 15.75 -2.77 -4.47
CA VAL A 225 15.78 -4.24 -4.54
C VAL A 225 14.48 -4.73 -5.16
N GLY A 226 14.60 -5.51 -6.25
CA GLY A 226 13.45 -6.16 -6.87
C GLY A 226 12.94 -7.36 -6.07
N ALA A 227 11.65 -7.66 -6.20
CA ALA A 227 11.09 -8.90 -5.68
C ALA A 227 11.57 -10.09 -6.52
N PRO A 228 11.78 -11.26 -5.89
CA PRO A 228 12.00 -12.51 -6.63
C PRO A 228 10.82 -12.86 -7.57
N LEU A 229 9.58 -12.56 -7.16
CA LEU A 229 8.38 -12.77 -7.97
C LEU A 229 7.73 -11.45 -8.36
N GLN A 230 7.59 -11.22 -9.66
CA GLN A 230 6.92 -10.04 -10.24
C GLN A 230 5.42 -10.24 -10.46
N TYR A 231 4.99 -11.49 -10.55
CA TYR A 231 3.61 -11.96 -10.69
C TYR A 231 3.43 -13.13 -9.73
N HIS A 232 2.17 -13.53 -9.47
CA HIS A 232 1.86 -14.63 -8.55
C HIS A 232 2.41 -14.47 -7.13
N TYR A 233 2.71 -13.25 -6.69
CA TYR A 233 3.28 -12.97 -5.39
C TYR A 233 2.23 -12.61 -4.34
N ARG A 234 1.06 -12.11 -4.78
CA ARG A 234 0.10 -11.43 -3.90
C ARG A 234 -0.77 -12.43 -3.17
N THR A 235 -0.51 -12.62 -1.88
CA THR A 235 -1.17 -13.61 -1.02
C THR A 235 -2.58 -13.20 -0.60
N LYS A 236 -2.97 -11.92 -0.73
CA LYS A 236 -4.34 -11.44 -0.40
C LYS A 236 -4.97 -10.61 -1.49
N LEU A 237 -6.20 -10.97 -1.81
CA LEU A 237 -7.13 -10.16 -2.59
C LEU A 237 -8.38 -9.84 -1.78
N THR A 238 -8.89 -8.62 -1.97
CA THR A 238 -10.17 -8.18 -1.40
C THR A 238 -11.11 -7.65 -2.50
N PRO A 239 -11.57 -8.51 -3.42
CA PRO A 239 -12.53 -8.11 -4.43
C PRO A 239 -13.86 -7.76 -3.77
N HIS A 240 -14.62 -6.88 -4.39
CA HIS A 240 -15.88 -6.39 -3.87
C HIS A 240 -16.99 -6.43 -4.92
N PHE A 241 -18.22 -6.38 -4.45
CA PHE A 241 -19.40 -6.28 -5.30
C PHE A 241 -20.46 -5.41 -4.63
N ASP A 242 -21.29 -4.77 -5.44
CA ASP A 242 -22.36 -3.91 -4.95
C ASP A 242 -23.67 -4.67 -4.74
N GLY A 243 -24.47 -4.17 -3.80
CA GLY A 243 -25.86 -4.61 -3.64
C GLY A 243 -26.74 -4.20 -4.82
N PRO A 244 -27.92 -4.81 -4.99
CA PRO A 244 -28.79 -4.57 -6.14
C PRO A 244 -29.23 -3.10 -6.22
N PRO A 245 -29.04 -2.44 -7.38
CA PRO A 245 -29.61 -1.11 -7.65
C PRO A 245 -31.12 -1.12 -7.41
N LYS A 246 -31.69 0.03 -7.01
CA LYS A 246 -33.11 0.14 -6.64
C LYS A 246 -34.06 -0.44 -7.70
N GLU A 247 -33.73 -0.24 -8.97
CA GLU A 247 -34.51 -0.68 -10.14
C GLU A 247 -34.48 -2.20 -10.37
N HIS A 248 -33.41 -2.88 -9.96
CA HIS A 248 -33.23 -4.32 -10.14
C HIS A 248 -33.55 -5.15 -8.88
N ARG A 249 -34.10 -4.52 -7.84
CA ARG A 249 -34.49 -5.23 -6.61
C ARG A 249 -35.65 -6.21 -6.79
N TYR A 250 -36.39 -6.10 -7.90
CA TYR A 250 -37.68 -6.77 -8.10
C TYR A 250 -37.78 -7.61 -9.38
N LYS A 251 -36.76 -7.59 -10.26
CA LYS A 251 -36.76 -8.35 -11.53
C LYS A 251 -35.51 -9.22 -11.60
N LYS A 252 -35.70 -10.53 -11.77
CA LYS A 252 -34.62 -11.50 -11.99
C LYS A 252 -34.85 -12.20 -13.32
N ALA A 253 -33.87 -12.12 -14.21
CA ALA A 253 -33.87 -12.86 -15.46
C ALA A 253 -33.52 -14.33 -15.19
N VAL A 254 -34.21 -15.23 -15.87
CA VAL A 254 -34.02 -16.67 -15.78
C VAL A 254 -33.73 -17.17 -17.19
N THR A 255 -32.67 -17.96 -17.35
CA THR A 255 -32.30 -18.60 -18.61
C THR A 255 -33.30 -19.70 -18.98
N ALA A 256 -33.26 -20.17 -20.23
CA ALA A 256 -34.19 -21.19 -20.73
C ALA A 256 -34.15 -22.53 -19.96
N ASP A 257 -33.03 -22.84 -19.29
CA ASP A 257 -32.85 -24.01 -18.42
C ASP A 257 -33.25 -23.76 -16.95
N GLY A 258 -33.92 -22.64 -16.66
CA GLY A 258 -34.44 -22.32 -15.33
C GLY A 258 -33.38 -21.78 -14.35
N ARG A 259 -32.17 -21.45 -14.82
CA ARG A 259 -31.11 -20.88 -13.98
C ARG A 259 -31.20 -19.35 -13.93
N LEU A 260 -30.79 -18.77 -12.82
CA LEU A 260 -30.71 -17.31 -12.71
C LEU A 260 -29.56 -16.80 -13.57
N GLU A 261 -29.87 -15.89 -14.50
CA GLU A 261 -28.85 -15.23 -15.29
C GLU A 261 -28.13 -14.19 -14.42
N LYS A 262 -26.80 -14.15 -14.50
CA LYS A 262 -26.01 -13.11 -13.84
C LYS A 262 -26.37 -11.76 -14.47
N PRO A 263 -26.93 -10.81 -13.71
CA PRO A 263 -27.28 -9.53 -14.30
C PRO A 263 -26.04 -8.67 -14.55
N ASP A 264 -26.08 -7.84 -15.59
CA ASP A 264 -24.95 -6.98 -15.96
C ASP A 264 -24.45 -6.06 -14.84
N TRP A 265 -25.35 -5.61 -13.96
CA TRP A 265 -24.99 -4.73 -12.85
C TRP A 265 -24.18 -5.44 -11.76
N LEU A 266 -24.26 -6.77 -11.64
CA LEU A 266 -23.53 -7.53 -10.61
C LEU A 266 -22.09 -7.74 -11.07
N LYS A 267 -21.28 -6.70 -10.91
CA LYS A 267 -19.83 -6.75 -11.12
C LYS A 267 -19.17 -7.20 -9.81
N ILE A 268 -18.28 -8.20 -9.89
CA ILE A 268 -17.50 -8.69 -8.74
C ILE A 268 -16.03 -8.53 -9.09
N GLY A 269 -15.26 -7.77 -8.32
CA GLY A 269 -13.86 -7.54 -8.66
C GLY A 269 -13.28 -6.31 -7.98
N PHE A 270 -12.65 -5.44 -8.75
CA PHE A 270 -11.93 -4.27 -8.22
C PHE A 270 -12.45 -2.97 -8.83
N ASN A 271 -12.10 -1.85 -8.20
CA ASN A 271 -12.52 -0.54 -8.69
C ASN A 271 -11.84 -0.19 -10.02
N ARG A 272 -12.60 0.44 -10.92
CA ARG A 272 -12.08 1.15 -12.08
C ARG A 272 -11.22 2.33 -11.65
N VAL A 273 -10.11 2.55 -12.33
CA VAL A 273 -9.19 3.68 -12.14
C VAL A 273 -9.96 4.99 -12.01
N GLY A 274 -9.59 5.80 -11.01
CA GLY A 274 -10.20 7.11 -10.78
C GLY A 274 -11.62 7.10 -10.17
N THR A 275 -12.28 5.94 -10.08
CA THR A 275 -13.69 5.82 -9.63
C THR A 275 -13.87 4.79 -8.51
N ARG A 276 -15.09 4.69 -7.97
CA ARG A 276 -15.51 3.61 -7.05
C ARG A 276 -16.43 2.58 -7.73
N SER A 277 -16.40 2.55 -9.06
CA SER A 277 -17.21 1.62 -9.84
C SER A 277 -16.47 0.29 -9.96
N VAL A 278 -17.14 -0.80 -9.59
CA VAL A 278 -16.59 -2.15 -9.67
C VAL A 278 -16.51 -2.62 -11.12
N ILE A 279 -15.36 -3.18 -11.49
CA ILE A 279 -15.15 -3.94 -12.71
C ILE A 279 -15.27 -5.42 -12.37
N ASP A 280 -15.91 -6.17 -13.26
CA ASP A 280 -16.02 -7.61 -13.12
C ASP A 280 -14.71 -8.29 -13.54
N ILE A 281 -14.05 -8.93 -12.58
CA ILE A 281 -12.70 -9.51 -12.72
C ILE A 281 -12.72 -10.93 -12.14
N GLU A 282 -12.42 -11.92 -12.97
CA GLU A 282 -12.33 -13.33 -12.58
C GLU A 282 -10.92 -13.78 -12.18
N GLU A 283 -9.89 -13.05 -12.58
CA GLU A 283 -8.49 -13.41 -12.35
C GLU A 283 -7.62 -12.17 -12.13
N CYS A 284 -6.53 -12.35 -11.39
CA CYS A 284 -5.55 -11.31 -11.12
C CYS A 284 -4.13 -11.89 -11.26
N PRO A 285 -3.38 -11.61 -12.34
CA PRO A 285 -2.07 -12.24 -12.58
C PRO A 285 -1.02 -12.01 -11.49
N ILE A 286 -1.16 -10.95 -10.69
CA ILE A 286 -0.25 -10.71 -9.56
C ILE A 286 -0.59 -11.56 -8.33
N ALA A 287 -1.78 -12.17 -8.26
CA ALA A 287 -2.19 -13.03 -7.16
C ALA A 287 -1.68 -14.46 -7.30
N THR A 288 -1.47 -15.12 -6.17
CA THR A 288 -1.00 -16.51 -6.12
C THR A 288 -1.98 -17.45 -6.83
N GLN A 289 -1.47 -18.61 -7.23
CA GLN A 289 -2.25 -19.60 -7.97
C GLN A 289 -3.51 -20.02 -7.22
N VAL A 290 -3.40 -20.37 -5.93
CA VAL A 290 -4.54 -20.83 -5.11
C VAL A 290 -5.64 -19.78 -4.97
N VAL A 291 -5.27 -18.49 -4.95
CA VAL A 291 -6.21 -17.38 -4.94
C VAL A 291 -6.93 -17.29 -6.29
N ASN A 292 -6.21 -17.39 -7.41
CA ASN A 292 -6.80 -17.38 -8.76
C ASN A 292 -7.66 -18.61 -9.06
N GLU A 293 -7.35 -19.77 -8.48
CA GLU A 293 -8.19 -20.97 -8.59
C GLU A 293 -9.50 -20.87 -7.77
N THR A 294 -9.48 -20.05 -6.70
CA THR A 294 -10.60 -19.90 -5.77
C THR A 294 -11.54 -18.76 -6.18
N LEU A 295 -11.03 -17.67 -6.74
CA LEU A 295 -11.81 -16.50 -7.11
C LEU A 295 -12.99 -16.83 -8.06
N PRO A 296 -12.83 -17.59 -9.16
CA PRO A 296 -13.95 -17.98 -10.03
C PRO A 296 -15.02 -18.80 -9.29
N LYS A 297 -14.61 -19.73 -8.42
CA LYS A 297 -15.53 -20.57 -7.62
C LYS A 297 -16.35 -19.72 -6.65
N LEU A 298 -15.70 -18.77 -5.98
CA LEU A 298 -16.36 -17.83 -5.07
C LEU A 298 -17.35 -16.92 -5.82
N ARG A 299 -16.96 -16.41 -7.00
CA ARG A 299 -17.84 -15.63 -7.88
C ARG A 299 -19.08 -16.43 -8.27
N GLU A 300 -18.91 -17.67 -8.69
CA GLU A 300 -20.02 -18.54 -9.07
C GLU A 300 -20.96 -18.83 -7.89
N ASN A 301 -20.41 -19.05 -6.69
CA ASN A 301 -21.20 -19.21 -5.46
C ASN A 301 -22.05 -17.96 -5.17
N ILE A 302 -21.47 -16.77 -5.31
CA ILE A 302 -22.21 -15.50 -5.14
C ILE A 302 -23.36 -15.41 -6.15
N ILE A 303 -23.11 -15.75 -7.42
CA ILE A 303 -24.13 -15.69 -8.48
C ILE A 303 -25.24 -16.73 -8.26
N ARG A 304 -24.90 -17.97 -7.86
CA ARG A 304 -25.84 -19.09 -7.72
C ARG A 304 -26.57 -19.15 -6.39
N HIS A 305 -26.00 -18.61 -5.32
CA HIS A 305 -26.53 -18.83 -3.97
C HIS A 305 -26.76 -17.53 -3.21
N VAL A 306 -25.93 -16.51 -3.39
CA VAL A 306 -26.13 -15.22 -2.71
C VAL A 306 -27.15 -14.35 -3.45
N TYR A 307 -26.92 -14.10 -4.74
CA TYR A 307 -27.79 -13.29 -5.59
C TYR A 307 -29.27 -13.75 -5.59
N PRO A 308 -29.60 -15.05 -5.66
CA PRO A 308 -30.99 -15.50 -5.64
C PRO A 308 -31.69 -15.22 -4.31
N THR A 309 -30.97 -15.21 -3.20
CA THR A 309 -31.54 -14.95 -1.86
C THR A 309 -31.80 -13.47 -1.60
N TRP A 310 -31.29 -12.57 -2.46
CA TRP A 310 -31.65 -11.16 -2.37
C TRP A 310 -33.14 -10.96 -2.65
N SER A 311 -33.85 -10.58 -1.60
CA SER A 311 -35.25 -10.20 -1.59
C SER A 311 -35.40 -8.83 -0.96
N ALA A 312 -36.57 -8.21 -1.09
CA ALA A 312 -36.88 -6.95 -0.41
C ALA A 312 -36.69 -7.02 1.13
N ARG A 313 -36.76 -8.21 1.75
CA ARG A 313 -36.54 -8.41 3.19
C ARG A 313 -35.05 -8.50 3.56
N SER A 314 -34.22 -9.15 2.73
CA SER A 314 -32.76 -9.29 2.90
C SER A 314 -31.95 -8.10 2.35
N ALA A 315 -32.58 -7.14 1.65
CA ALA A 315 -31.95 -5.92 1.16
C ALA A 315 -31.35 -5.03 2.28
N HIS A 316 -31.75 -5.26 3.53
CA HIS A 316 -31.19 -4.57 4.72
C HIS A 316 -29.88 -5.19 5.22
N THR A 317 -29.54 -6.42 4.81
CA THR A 317 -28.32 -7.12 5.25
C THR A 317 -27.07 -6.61 4.54
N TYR A 318 -27.21 -6.16 3.29
CA TYR A 318 -26.09 -5.69 2.46
C TYR A 318 -26.43 -4.31 1.87
N LYS A 319 -26.40 -3.28 2.72
CA LYS A 319 -26.88 -1.93 2.35
C LYS A 319 -25.93 -1.19 1.40
N LYS A 320 -24.64 -1.55 1.35
CA LYS A 320 -23.58 -1.00 0.47
C LYS A 320 -22.43 -2.01 0.35
N GLY A 321 -21.72 -1.98 -0.79
CA GLY A 321 -20.48 -2.71 -1.14
C GLY A 321 -20.01 -3.79 -0.16
N VAL A 322 -19.98 -5.03 -0.63
CA VAL A 322 -19.42 -6.17 0.10
C VAL A 322 -17.97 -6.34 -0.31
N SER A 323 -17.05 -6.52 0.66
CA SER A 323 -15.68 -6.95 0.39
C SER A 323 -15.51 -8.42 0.75
N LEU A 324 -14.95 -9.18 -0.17
CA LEU A 324 -14.57 -10.57 -0.01
C LEU A 324 -13.12 -10.64 0.51
N VAL A 325 -12.75 -11.76 1.13
CA VAL A 325 -11.36 -12.05 1.47
C VAL A 325 -10.97 -13.32 0.72
N LEU A 326 -9.86 -13.27 0.01
CA LEU A 326 -9.13 -14.43 -0.48
C LEU A 326 -7.71 -14.30 0.03
N ARG A 327 -7.27 -15.27 0.84
CA ARG A 327 -5.96 -15.24 1.48
C ARG A 327 -5.28 -16.60 1.31
N ASP A 328 -4.13 -16.59 0.67
CA ASP A 328 -3.24 -17.74 0.58
C ASP A 328 -2.78 -18.16 1.97
N SER A 329 -2.76 -19.46 2.24
CA SER A 329 -2.31 -20.06 3.47
C SER A 329 -1.58 -21.37 3.18
N LEU A 330 -0.47 -21.56 3.88
CA LEU A 330 0.25 -22.84 3.91
C LEU A 330 -0.64 -23.92 4.53
N LEU A 331 -0.79 -25.04 3.83
CA LEU A 331 -1.39 -26.27 4.35
C LEU A 331 -0.32 -27.00 5.14
N THR A 332 -0.39 -26.90 6.46
CA THR A 332 0.61 -27.53 7.32
C THR A 332 -0.01 -27.98 8.63
N ASP A 333 0.25 -29.23 8.98
CA ASP A 333 0.06 -29.79 10.34
C ASP A 333 1.35 -29.66 11.18
N VAL A 334 2.41 -29.05 10.63
CA VAL A 334 3.79 -29.13 11.12
C VAL A 334 4.00 -28.24 12.36
N PRO A 335 4.43 -28.81 13.51
CA PRO A 335 5.04 -28.03 14.58
C PRO A 335 6.42 -27.48 14.14
N PRO A 336 6.92 -26.37 14.71
CA PRO A 336 8.08 -25.62 14.22
C PRO A 336 9.28 -26.41 13.72
N PRO A 337 10.06 -25.89 12.76
CA PRO A 337 11.40 -26.38 12.52
C PRO A 337 12.23 -26.23 13.80
N VAL A 338 12.74 -27.36 14.30
CA VAL A 338 13.74 -27.40 15.37
C VAL A 338 15.03 -26.78 14.80
N PRO A 339 15.71 -25.87 15.53
CA PRO A 339 16.95 -25.26 15.04
C PRO A 339 17.98 -26.33 14.68
N PRO A 340 18.87 -26.08 13.69
CA PRO A 340 19.86 -27.07 13.27
C PRO A 340 20.78 -27.40 14.45
N SER A 341 20.61 -28.60 15.00
CA SER A 341 21.61 -29.23 15.86
C SER A 341 22.53 -30.06 14.98
N ASP A 342 23.83 -29.81 15.09
CA ASP A 342 24.88 -30.63 14.49
C ASP A 342 24.77 -32.08 14.94
N SER A 343 24.17 -32.93 14.10
CA SER A 343 24.44 -34.38 14.08
C SER A 343 23.74 -35.03 12.88
N SER A 344 24.54 -35.68 12.05
CA SER A 344 24.12 -36.65 11.04
C SER A 344 23.31 -37.78 11.67
N ASP A 345 22.12 -38.09 11.14
CA ASP A 345 21.74 -39.47 10.81
C ASP A 345 20.45 -39.52 9.98
N SER A 346 20.51 -40.35 8.95
CA SER A 346 19.48 -40.57 7.93
C SER A 346 18.45 -41.62 8.37
N ILE A 347 17.15 -41.29 8.33
CA ILE A 347 16.08 -42.28 8.15
C ILE A 347 15.00 -41.73 7.21
N ASN A 348 14.83 -42.43 6.09
CA ASN A 348 13.76 -42.23 5.10
C ASN A 348 12.38 -42.53 5.72
N ASN A 349 11.53 -41.51 5.77
CA ASN A 349 10.07 -41.59 5.66
C ASN A 349 9.63 -40.27 5.03
N SER A 350 9.18 -40.31 3.77
CA SER A 350 8.83 -39.10 3.02
C SER A 350 7.72 -38.31 3.74
N PRO A 351 7.95 -37.07 4.20
CA PRO A 351 6.93 -36.23 4.80
C PRO A 351 5.93 -35.76 3.72
N PRO A 352 4.70 -35.37 4.09
CA PRO A 352 3.85 -34.59 3.19
C PRO A 352 4.63 -33.35 2.72
N SER A 353 4.55 -33.02 1.43
CA SER A 353 5.32 -31.94 0.81
C SER A 353 5.15 -30.63 1.58
N LEU A 354 6.25 -30.06 2.05
CA LEU A 354 6.31 -28.91 2.98
C LEU A 354 5.72 -27.59 2.45
N ASP A 355 5.15 -27.55 1.24
CA ASP A 355 4.78 -26.33 0.52
C ASP A 355 3.42 -26.45 -0.22
N GLU A 356 2.46 -27.22 0.29
CA GLU A 356 1.09 -27.19 -0.25
C GLU A 356 0.34 -25.96 0.28
N HIS A 357 -0.41 -25.27 -0.58
CA HIS A 357 -1.12 -24.05 -0.23
C HIS A 357 -2.61 -24.16 -0.54
N PHE A 358 -3.43 -23.40 0.18
CA PHE A 358 -4.88 -23.28 -0.06
C PHE A 358 -5.37 -21.86 0.18
N CYS A 359 -6.52 -21.51 -0.41
CA CYS A 359 -7.11 -20.19 -0.23
C CYS A 359 -8.16 -20.18 0.88
N ILE A 360 -7.91 -19.38 1.91
CA ILE A 360 -8.87 -19.04 2.96
C ILE A 360 -9.81 -17.94 2.46
N THR A 361 -11.11 -18.14 2.67
CA THR A 361 -12.14 -17.15 2.34
C THR A 361 -12.94 -16.64 3.54
N ASP A 362 -12.79 -17.30 4.70
CA ASP A 362 -13.35 -16.83 5.96
C ASP A 362 -12.42 -15.76 6.57
N PRO A 363 -12.86 -14.50 6.72
CA PRO A 363 -12.06 -13.45 7.33
C PRO A 363 -11.67 -13.74 8.79
N LYS A 364 -12.37 -14.66 9.47
CA LYS A 364 -12.11 -15.03 10.87
C LYS A 364 -11.14 -16.21 11.01
N ALA A 365 -10.86 -16.93 9.93
CA ALA A 365 -9.93 -18.05 9.97
C ALA A 365 -8.48 -17.60 10.18
N ASN A 366 -7.64 -18.54 10.63
CA ASN A 366 -6.21 -18.34 10.79
C ASN A 366 -5.50 -18.74 9.49
N VAL A 367 -4.55 -17.91 9.09
CA VAL A 367 -3.65 -18.08 7.96
C VAL A 367 -2.29 -18.45 8.49
N ARG A 368 -1.61 -19.37 7.81
CA ARG A 368 -0.21 -19.68 8.04
C ARG A 368 0.64 -19.28 6.87
N GLU A 369 1.80 -18.70 7.16
CA GLU A 369 2.77 -18.25 6.18
C GLU A 369 4.17 -18.65 6.66
N LYS A 370 5.03 -19.08 5.74
CA LYS A 370 6.45 -19.33 6.03
C LYS A 370 7.31 -18.21 5.45
N VAL A 371 8.13 -17.56 6.26
CA VAL A 371 9.07 -16.52 5.85
C VAL A 371 10.48 -16.95 6.24
N GLY A 372 11.30 -17.31 5.25
CA GLY A 372 12.57 -18.00 5.52
C GLY A 372 12.31 -19.30 6.29
N ASP A 373 12.93 -19.44 7.45
CA ASP A 373 12.77 -20.61 8.32
C ASP A 373 11.63 -20.46 9.34
N TRP A 374 10.93 -19.32 9.34
CA TRP A 374 9.96 -18.97 10.38
C TRP A 374 8.53 -19.16 9.92
N ILE A 375 7.68 -19.70 10.78
CA ILE A 375 6.25 -19.85 10.53
C ILE A 375 5.49 -18.76 11.27
N PHE A 376 4.57 -18.09 10.60
CA PHE A 376 3.70 -17.08 11.17
C PHE A 376 2.25 -17.53 11.03
N GLU A 377 1.49 -17.44 12.12
CA GLU A 377 0.06 -17.66 12.12
C GLU A 377 -0.64 -16.36 12.52
N TYR A 378 -1.58 -15.89 11.70
CA TYR A 378 -2.33 -14.65 11.94
C TYR A 378 -3.75 -14.78 11.38
N ASN A 379 -4.67 -13.91 11.81
CA ASN A 379 -6.04 -13.95 11.31
C ASN A 379 -6.13 -13.40 9.86
N ALA A 380 -6.97 -14.00 9.02
CA ALA A 380 -7.09 -13.66 7.58
C ALA A 380 -7.47 -12.20 7.27
N SER A 381 -8.20 -11.55 8.19
CA SER A 381 -8.52 -10.13 8.06
C SER A 381 -7.39 -9.19 8.53
N SER A 382 -6.47 -9.69 9.35
CA SER A 382 -5.36 -8.92 9.90
C SER A 382 -4.31 -8.57 8.83
N PHE A 383 -3.49 -7.56 9.14
CA PHE A 383 -2.38 -7.18 8.28
C PHE A 383 -1.22 -8.18 8.44
N PHE A 384 -0.70 -8.64 7.31
CA PHE A 384 0.59 -9.27 7.16
C PHE A 384 1.04 -9.02 5.72
N GLN A 385 2.34 -8.92 5.49
CA GLN A 385 2.89 -8.52 4.20
C GLN A 385 2.36 -9.43 3.07
N ASN A 386 1.97 -8.82 1.96
CA ASN A 386 1.25 -9.52 0.89
C ASN A 386 2.17 -10.15 -0.16
N ASN A 387 3.49 -9.91 -0.07
CA ASN A 387 4.48 -10.47 -0.97
C ASN A 387 5.54 -11.19 -0.14
N ASN A 388 5.29 -12.47 0.12
CA ASN A 388 6.20 -13.28 0.92
C ASN A 388 7.60 -13.38 0.27
N SER A 389 7.65 -13.51 -1.06
CA SER A 389 8.94 -13.63 -1.78
C SER A 389 9.89 -12.45 -1.55
N ALA A 390 9.37 -11.25 -1.29
CA ALA A 390 10.16 -10.06 -1.05
C ALA A 390 10.64 -9.90 0.42
N LEU A 391 10.11 -10.69 1.36
CA LEU A 391 10.41 -10.54 2.78
C LEU A 391 11.80 -11.02 3.17
N VAL A 392 12.26 -12.15 2.59
CA VAL A 392 13.60 -12.66 2.87
C VAL A 392 14.68 -11.65 2.45
N PRO A 393 14.68 -11.11 1.21
CA PRO A 393 15.61 -10.05 0.83
C PRO A 393 15.55 -8.80 1.71
N LEU A 394 14.35 -8.40 2.15
CA LEU A 394 14.17 -7.25 3.05
C LEU A 394 14.81 -7.50 4.43
N ILE A 395 14.51 -8.65 5.04
CA ILE A 395 15.02 -9.03 6.36
C ILE A 395 16.53 -9.23 6.31
N ASP A 396 17.04 -9.88 5.26
CA ASP A 396 18.48 -10.06 5.05
C ASP A 396 19.20 -8.72 4.94
N HIS A 397 18.65 -7.78 4.18
CA HIS A 397 19.24 -6.44 4.09
C HIS A 397 19.25 -5.71 5.44
N ILE A 398 18.16 -5.78 6.21
CA ILE A 398 18.08 -5.17 7.54
C ILE A 398 19.11 -5.82 8.48
N ARG A 399 19.18 -7.15 8.51
CA ARG A 399 20.19 -7.90 9.27
C ARG A 399 21.60 -7.45 8.89
N ASP A 400 21.91 -7.44 7.60
CA ASP A 400 23.23 -7.11 7.09
C ASP A 400 23.60 -5.66 7.41
N ALA A 401 22.65 -4.74 7.25
CA ALA A 401 22.85 -3.35 7.66
C ALA A 401 23.12 -3.24 9.16
N ILE A 402 22.46 -4.01 10.03
CA ILE A 402 22.68 -3.95 11.47
C ILE A 402 24.06 -4.51 11.86
N PHE A 403 24.48 -5.64 11.30
CA PHE A 403 25.58 -6.46 11.82
C PHE A 403 26.85 -6.49 10.98
N LEU A 404 26.80 -6.21 9.67
CA LEU A 404 27.99 -6.25 8.83
C LEU A 404 28.71 -4.89 8.84
N PRO A 405 30.04 -4.87 8.97
CA PRO A 405 30.80 -3.62 8.98
C PRO A 405 30.73 -2.95 7.62
N GLN A 406 30.10 -1.77 7.55
CA GLN A 406 30.24 -0.88 6.40
C GLN A 406 31.51 -0.07 6.56
N SER A 407 32.61 -0.50 5.91
CA SER A 407 33.85 0.20 5.49
C SER A 407 34.42 1.39 6.31
N THR A 408 33.91 1.66 7.49
CA THR A 408 34.26 2.79 8.34
C THR A 408 35.15 2.25 9.45
N PRO A 409 36.37 2.78 9.61
CA PRO A 409 37.33 2.29 10.58
C PRO A 409 37.00 2.79 12.00
N ASP A 410 35.73 3.02 12.33
CA ASP A 410 35.34 3.48 13.65
C ASP A 410 35.10 2.26 14.56
N THR A 411 36.17 1.88 15.25
CA THR A 411 36.25 0.75 16.18
C THR A 411 35.39 0.92 17.45
N THR A 412 34.53 1.95 17.52
CA THR A 412 33.73 2.28 18.71
C THR A 412 32.31 1.70 18.70
N LEU A 413 31.78 1.28 17.55
CA LEU A 413 30.44 0.68 17.44
C LEU A 413 30.45 -0.77 17.96
N ARG A 414 29.93 -0.94 19.19
CA ARG A 414 29.72 -2.26 19.78
C ARG A 414 28.65 -3.02 19.00
N ARG A 415 28.88 -4.32 18.78
CA ARG A 415 27.87 -5.23 18.21
C ARG A 415 26.57 -5.10 19.01
N PRO A 416 25.44 -4.75 18.37
CA PRO A 416 24.15 -4.71 19.06
C PRO A 416 23.78 -6.10 19.60
N THR A 417 23.18 -6.13 20.78
CA THR A 417 22.68 -7.37 21.39
C THR A 417 21.21 -7.32 21.74
N HIS A 418 20.60 -6.12 21.69
CA HIS A 418 19.19 -5.92 22.02
C HIS A 418 18.41 -5.38 20.84
N LEU A 419 17.18 -5.85 20.64
CA LEU A 419 16.25 -5.37 19.62
C LEU A 419 14.95 -4.88 20.24
N VAL A 420 14.56 -3.65 19.91
CA VAL A 420 13.21 -3.13 20.10
C VAL A 420 12.55 -3.07 18.71
N ASP A 421 11.42 -3.75 18.56
CA ASP A 421 10.61 -3.76 17.33
C ASP A 421 9.31 -3.01 17.63
N ALA A 422 9.22 -1.74 17.20
CA ALA A 422 8.03 -0.93 17.40
C ALA A 422 7.11 -1.03 16.18
N TYR A 423 5.80 -1.11 16.44
CA TYR A 423 4.78 -1.47 15.45
C TYR A 423 4.96 -2.92 14.96
N CYS A 424 5.35 -3.82 15.87
CA CYS A 424 5.82 -5.16 15.51
C CYS A 424 4.75 -6.04 14.86
N GLY A 425 3.46 -5.68 14.94
CA GLY A 425 2.36 -6.48 14.41
C GLY A 425 2.40 -7.93 14.92
N ALA A 426 2.44 -8.88 13.99
CA ALA A 426 2.54 -10.32 14.27
C ALA A 426 3.96 -10.82 14.65
N GLY A 427 4.92 -9.90 14.81
CA GLY A 427 6.29 -10.17 15.23
C GLY A 427 7.26 -10.50 14.10
N LEU A 428 7.02 -10.01 12.87
CA LEU A 428 7.82 -10.36 11.68
C LEU A 428 9.33 -10.15 11.92
N PHE A 429 9.74 -8.93 12.25
CA PHE A 429 11.16 -8.62 12.47
C PHE A 429 11.67 -9.22 13.78
N SER A 430 10.92 -9.08 14.87
CA SER A 430 11.25 -9.66 16.18
C SER A 430 11.61 -11.16 16.11
N ILE A 431 10.81 -11.95 15.41
CA ILE A 431 11.00 -13.41 15.29
C ILE A 431 12.09 -13.72 14.27
N SER A 432 12.04 -13.09 13.09
CA SER A 432 12.96 -13.42 11.99
C SER A 432 14.41 -13.05 12.30
N LEU A 433 14.62 -11.97 13.06
CA LEU A 433 15.94 -11.54 13.50
C LEU A 433 16.35 -12.14 14.85
N SER A 434 15.51 -13.01 15.44
CA SER A 434 15.78 -13.54 16.76
C SER A 434 17.12 -14.26 16.93
N PRO A 435 17.70 -14.97 15.93
CA PRO A 435 19.00 -15.60 16.08
C PRO A 435 20.15 -14.61 16.36
N TYR A 436 19.99 -13.34 16.01
CA TYR A 436 21.09 -12.35 16.03
C TYR A 436 21.13 -11.47 17.27
N PHE A 437 20.09 -11.54 18.10
CA PHE A 437 19.95 -10.74 19.32
C PHE A 437 19.85 -11.63 20.56
N ASP A 438 20.31 -11.11 21.70
CA ASP A 438 20.22 -11.78 23.00
C ASP A 438 18.85 -11.51 23.65
N VAL A 439 18.34 -10.29 23.52
CA VAL A 439 17.07 -9.85 24.13
C VAL A 439 16.26 -9.02 23.15
N ILE A 440 14.97 -9.34 23.03
CA ILE A 440 14.06 -8.76 22.05
C ILE A 440 12.76 -8.34 22.72
N THR A 441 12.27 -7.15 22.39
CA THR A 441 10.93 -6.73 22.77
C THR A 441 10.17 -6.14 21.58
N GLY A 442 8.99 -6.70 21.31
CA GLY A 442 8.06 -6.17 20.32
C GLY A 442 6.96 -5.35 21.00
N ILE A 443 6.66 -4.20 20.42
CA ILE A 443 5.69 -3.23 20.95
C ILE A 443 4.65 -2.93 19.88
N GLU A 444 3.38 -3.08 20.22
CA GLU A 444 2.25 -2.93 19.31
C GLU A 444 1.02 -2.46 20.08
N ILE A 445 0.17 -1.64 19.45
CA ILE A 445 -1.04 -1.10 20.07
C ILE A 445 -2.21 -2.09 20.00
N SER A 446 -2.20 -2.99 19.01
CA SER A 446 -3.20 -4.03 18.82
C SER A 446 -2.94 -5.24 19.73
N ASP A 447 -3.76 -5.42 20.78
CA ASP A 447 -3.76 -6.63 21.62
C ASP A 447 -3.90 -7.93 20.79
N LYS A 448 -4.70 -7.90 19.71
CA LYS A 448 -4.84 -9.05 18.80
C LYS A 448 -3.51 -9.41 18.13
N SER A 449 -2.77 -8.40 17.67
CA SER A 449 -1.46 -8.57 17.05
C SER A 449 -0.43 -9.07 18.07
N ILE A 450 -0.45 -8.57 19.31
CA ILE A 450 0.41 -9.04 20.40
C ILE A 450 0.15 -10.52 20.75
N LYS A 451 -1.11 -10.94 20.83
CA LYS A 451 -1.48 -12.35 21.05
C LYS A 451 -0.94 -13.24 19.93
N CYS A 452 -1.07 -12.77 18.69
CA CYS A 452 -0.52 -13.42 17.51
C CYS A 452 1.01 -13.51 17.57
N ALA A 453 1.72 -12.42 17.89
CA ALA A 453 3.18 -12.40 18.00
C ALA A 453 3.71 -13.33 19.09
N LYS A 454 3.06 -13.37 20.27
CA LYS A 454 3.39 -14.32 21.35
C LYS A 454 3.21 -15.76 20.90
N LYS A 455 2.09 -16.05 20.22
CA LYS A 455 1.83 -17.38 19.65
C LYS A 455 2.89 -17.74 18.61
N ASN A 456 3.27 -16.82 17.74
CA ASN A 456 4.27 -17.05 16.72
C ASN A 456 5.66 -17.30 17.33
N ALA A 457 6.08 -16.55 18.35
CA ALA A 457 7.36 -16.83 19.01
C ALA A 457 7.38 -18.22 19.67
N LEU A 458 6.32 -18.58 20.38
CA LEU A 458 6.18 -19.93 20.96
C LEU A 458 6.18 -21.01 19.88
N MET A 459 5.43 -20.77 18.80
CA MET A 459 5.34 -21.66 17.64
C MET A 459 6.64 -21.75 16.86
N ASN A 460 7.62 -20.88 17.07
CA ASN A 460 8.96 -21.00 16.49
C ASN A 460 10.02 -21.42 17.52
N GLY A 461 9.59 -21.91 18.70
CA GLY A 461 10.50 -22.39 19.74
C GLY A 461 11.36 -21.30 20.39
N ILE A 462 11.01 -20.02 20.25
CA ILE A 462 11.78 -18.92 20.83
C ILE A 462 11.35 -18.73 22.29
N PRO A 463 12.27 -18.85 23.27
CA PRO A 463 11.90 -18.80 24.68
C PRO A 463 11.49 -17.38 25.11
N SER A 464 10.54 -17.29 26.04
CA SER A 464 10.08 -16.01 26.59
C SER A 464 11.13 -15.25 27.39
N SER A 465 12.22 -15.91 27.79
CA SER A 465 13.40 -15.27 28.39
C SER A 465 14.19 -14.43 27.37
N LYS A 466 14.05 -14.73 26.07
CA LYS A 466 14.73 -14.06 24.97
C LYS A 466 13.84 -13.02 24.30
N ILE A 467 12.59 -13.35 24.03
CA ILE A 467 11.65 -12.51 23.30
C ILE A 467 10.38 -12.22 24.12
N SER A 468 9.98 -10.95 24.14
CA SER A 468 8.77 -10.50 24.83
C SER A 468 7.93 -9.59 23.93
N PHE A 469 6.61 -9.62 24.10
CA PHE A 469 5.70 -8.73 23.37
C PHE A 469 4.78 -8.03 24.34
N ARG A 470 4.62 -6.72 24.14
CA ARG A 470 3.86 -5.87 25.06
C ARG A 470 2.92 -4.96 24.28
N GLU A 471 1.70 -4.86 24.79
CA GLU A 471 0.81 -3.79 24.39
C GLU A 471 1.41 -2.47 24.90
N GLY A 472 1.62 -1.52 24.00
CA GLY A 472 2.20 -0.22 24.33
C GLY A 472 1.34 0.90 23.76
N ASP A 473 0.95 1.83 24.64
CA ASP A 473 0.55 3.15 24.19
C ASP A 473 1.78 3.87 23.65
N ALA A 474 1.66 4.52 22.49
CA ALA A 474 2.70 5.36 21.91
C ALA A 474 3.23 6.37 22.91
N ALA A 475 2.48 6.70 23.97
CA ALA A 475 2.85 7.65 24.99
C ALA A 475 4.01 7.26 25.93
N ASP A 476 4.29 5.97 26.14
CA ASP A 476 5.25 5.53 27.17
C ASP A 476 6.01 4.24 26.82
N ILE A 477 6.31 4.06 25.53
CA ILE A 477 7.01 2.90 24.97
C ILE A 477 8.34 2.64 25.68
N PHE A 478 9.13 3.68 25.94
CA PHE A 478 10.52 3.52 26.38
C PHE A 478 10.72 3.54 27.90
N SER A 479 9.75 3.94 28.73
CA SER A 479 9.91 3.92 30.20
C SER A 479 10.13 2.51 30.73
N THR A 480 9.48 1.53 30.10
CA THR A 480 9.56 0.11 30.48
C THR A 480 10.76 -0.61 29.84
N VAL A 481 11.24 -0.11 28.69
CA VAL A 481 12.38 -0.65 27.93
C VAL A 481 13.72 -0.26 28.58
N ARG A 482 13.84 0.98 29.08
CA ARG A 482 15.10 1.55 29.61
C ARG A 482 15.79 0.72 30.70
N ARG A 483 15.05 -0.07 31.50
CA ARG A 483 15.66 -0.87 32.57
C ARG A 483 16.46 -2.06 32.05
N ASN A 484 16.05 -2.64 30.91
CA ASN A 484 16.62 -3.88 30.40
C ASN A 484 17.33 -3.72 29.04
N PHE A 485 17.28 -2.52 28.44
CA PHE A 485 17.81 -2.26 27.10
C PHE A 485 18.82 -1.11 27.16
N PRO A 486 20.13 -1.41 27.26
CA PRO A 486 21.17 -0.39 27.19
C PRO A 486 21.14 0.29 25.82
N PRO A 487 21.01 1.63 25.74
CA PRO A 487 20.88 2.32 24.46
C PRO A 487 22.03 2.05 23.48
N ASP A 488 23.27 1.97 23.97
CA ASP A 488 24.47 1.70 23.17
C ASP A 488 24.51 0.30 22.54
N LYS A 489 23.70 -0.64 23.05
CA LYS A 489 23.58 -2.03 22.56
C LYS A 489 22.26 -2.33 21.88
N THR A 490 21.39 -1.33 21.75
CA THR A 490 20.01 -1.52 21.28
C THR A 490 19.84 -1.02 19.85
N VAL A 491 19.26 -1.88 19.00
CA VAL A 491 18.68 -1.50 17.71
C VAL A 491 17.19 -1.27 17.90
N LEU A 492 16.66 -0.21 17.29
CA LEU A 492 15.23 0.04 17.19
C LEU A 492 14.79 -0.12 15.73
N ILE A 493 13.93 -1.09 15.46
CA ILE A 493 13.21 -1.19 14.18
C ILE A 493 11.86 -0.49 14.35
N ILE A 494 11.48 0.34 13.37
CA ILE A 494 10.18 1.02 13.33
C ILE A 494 9.53 0.77 11.97
N ASP A 495 8.30 0.26 11.97
CA ASP A 495 7.47 0.05 10.77
C ASP A 495 6.08 0.73 10.96
N PRO A 496 6.04 2.08 11.00
CA PRO A 496 4.81 2.80 11.31
C PRO A 496 3.80 2.76 10.16
N PRO A 497 2.51 3.08 10.43
CA PRO A 497 1.52 3.29 9.38
C PRO A 497 1.91 4.44 8.44
N ARG A 498 1.22 4.58 7.30
CA ARG A 498 1.47 5.62 6.26
C ARG A 498 1.53 7.08 6.74
N LYS A 499 1.05 7.39 7.95
CA LYS A 499 1.16 8.73 8.56
C LYS A 499 2.56 9.01 9.17
N GLY A 500 3.41 7.99 9.24
CA GLY A 500 4.70 8.01 9.95
C GLY A 500 4.54 7.89 11.46
N CYS A 501 5.62 8.22 12.17
CA CYS A 501 5.65 8.31 13.62
C CYS A 501 4.94 9.57 14.11
N ASP A 502 4.25 9.48 15.23
CA ASP A 502 3.76 10.68 15.92
C ASP A 502 4.88 11.39 16.69
N ASP A 503 4.68 12.66 17.01
CA ASP A 503 5.71 13.49 17.66
C ASP A 503 6.06 12.99 19.07
N GLN A 504 5.16 12.28 19.75
CA GLN A 504 5.41 11.73 21.09
C GLN A 504 6.33 10.52 21.02
N PHE A 505 6.15 9.66 20.00
CA PHE A 505 7.06 8.57 19.69
C PHE A 505 8.47 9.09 19.37
N ILE A 506 8.56 10.08 18.47
CA ILE A 506 9.85 10.69 18.07
C ILE A 506 10.56 11.26 19.30
N LYS A 507 9.86 11.99 20.18
CA LYS A 507 10.44 12.52 21.42
C LYS A 507 11.00 11.43 22.33
N GLN A 508 10.29 10.31 22.50
CA GLN A 508 10.79 9.24 23.36
C GLN A 508 11.99 8.51 22.75
N LEU A 509 11.99 8.30 21.43
CA LEU A 509 13.12 7.75 20.69
C LEU A 509 14.35 8.64 20.87
N LEU A 510 14.19 9.96 20.69
CA LEU A 510 15.26 10.95 20.91
C LEU A 510 15.78 10.92 22.34
N ASN A 511 14.91 10.71 23.32
CA ASN A 511 15.33 10.57 24.72
C ASN A 511 16.01 9.21 25.00
N PHE A 512 15.65 8.15 24.27
CA PHE A 512 16.23 6.81 24.46
C PHE A 512 17.62 6.69 23.85
N ARG A 513 17.89 7.35 22.71
CA ARG A 513 19.20 7.40 22.03
C ARG A 513 19.82 6.02 21.77
N CYS A 514 19.04 5.11 21.20
CA CYS A 514 19.54 3.80 20.76
C CYS A 514 20.66 3.94 19.71
N SER A 515 21.57 2.96 19.64
CA SER A 515 22.75 3.05 18.77
C SER A 515 22.39 3.05 17.28
N THR A 516 21.32 2.34 16.91
CA THR A 516 20.88 2.17 15.52
C THR A 516 19.37 2.24 15.42
N ILE A 517 18.87 2.97 14.43
CA ILE A 517 17.46 2.96 14.04
C ILE A 517 17.34 2.40 12.63
N VAL A 518 16.45 1.44 12.45
CA VAL A 518 16.03 0.94 11.15
C VAL A 518 14.59 1.39 10.93
N TYR A 519 14.39 2.35 10.05
CA TYR A 519 13.06 2.84 9.69
C TYR A 519 12.60 2.13 8.41
N VAL A 520 11.59 1.28 8.53
CA VAL A 520 10.87 0.64 7.41
C VAL A 520 9.59 1.43 7.13
N SER A 521 9.26 1.70 5.86
CA SER A 521 8.06 2.47 5.54
C SER A 521 7.50 2.21 4.14
N CYS A 522 6.19 1.94 4.10
CA CYS A 522 5.42 1.86 2.86
C CYS A 522 5.05 3.24 2.27
N PHE A 523 5.45 4.33 2.92
CA PHE A 523 5.22 5.71 2.46
C PHE A 523 6.41 6.61 2.75
N VAL A 524 7.33 6.67 1.78
CA VAL A 524 8.63 7.32 1.90
C VAL A 524 8.60 8.85 2.17
N PRO A 525 7.58 9.64 1.81
CA PRO A 525 7.51 11.06 2.19
C PRO A 525 7.45 11.28 3.71
N THR A 526 6.63 10.52 4.44
CA THR A 526 6.60 10.63 5.91
C THR A 526 7.86 10.07 6.55
N GLN A 527 8.45 9.02 5.97
CA GLN A 527 9.76 8.51 6.41
C GLN A 527 10.83 9.60 6.30
N ALA A 528 10.93 10.27 5.15
CA ALA A 528 11.87 11.36 4.93
C ALA A 528 11.68 12.49 5.95
N ARG A 529 10.44 12.93 6.19
CA ARG A 529 10.09 13.92 7.21
C ARG A 529 10.58 13.50 8.60
N ASP A 530 10.27 12.27 9.02
CA ASP A 530 10.59 11.80 10.36
C ASP A 530 12.09 11.61 10.55
N VAL A 531 12.80 11.08 9.55
CA VAL A 531 14.27 11.00 9.52
C VAL A 531 14.88 12.39 9.62
N GLY A 532 14.35 13.36 8.88
CA GLY A 532 14.72 14.77 8.97
C GLY A 532 14.62 15.33 10.39
N LYS A 533 13.45 15.14 11.02
CA LYS A 533 13.20 15.54 12.41
C LYS A 533 14.21 14.93 13.38
N LEU A 534 14.51 13.63 13.25
CA LEU A 534 15.45 12.92 14.13
C LEU A 534 16.88 13.48 14.03
N ILE A 535 17.35 13.71 12.81
CA ILE A 535 18.71 14.20 12.56
C ILE A 535 18.85 15.66 12.99
N GLN A 536 17.87 16.52 12.66
CA GLN A 536 17.88 17.92 13.08
C GLN A 536 17.84 18.04 14.61
N ALA A 537 16.93 17.32 15.27
CA ALA A 537 16.78 17.40 16.73
C ALA A 537 18.06 17.01 17.47
N THR A 538 18.77 15.97 17.02
CA THR A 538 20.04 15.55 17.66
C THR A 538 21.26 16.37 17.24
N ARG A 539 21.16 17.16 16.17
CA ARG A 539 22.21 18.12 15.80
C ARG A 539 22.22 19.32 16.76
N ASP A 540 21.05 19.72 17.22
CA ASP A 540 20.84 20.99 17.92
C ASP A 540 20.67 20.85 19.44
N ASP A 541 20.72 19.62 19.99
CA ASP A 541 20.46 19.34 21.41
C ASP A 541 21.65 19.52 22.36
N GLY A 542 22.86 19.75 21.83
CA GLY A 542 24.07 19.99 22.62
C GLY A 542 24.66 18.77 23.32
N GLU A 543 24.19 17.56 23.03
CA GLU A 543 24.55 16.32 23.75
C GLU A 543 25.74 15.56 23.15
N GLY A 544 26.41 16.16 22.17
CA GLY A 544 27.68 15.71 21.60
C GLY A 544 27.59 14.53 20.64
N ARG A 545 26.54 13.69 20.73
CA ARG A 545 26.25 12.59 19.78
C ARG A 545 25.00 12.89 18.98
N ARG A 546 24.99 12.52 17.70
CA ARG A 546 23.88 12.80 16.78
C ARG A 546 23.54 11.63 15.88
N TYR A 547 22.28 11.55 15.46
CA TYR A 547 21.90 10.61 14.42
C TYR A 547 22.41 11.10 13.07
N VAL A 548 22.99 10.19 12.30
CA VAL A 548 23.33 10.37 10.88
C VAL A 548 22.60 9.33 10.04
N LEU A 549 22.18 9.73 8.85
CA LEU A 549 21.60 8.83 7.87
C LEU A 549 22.72 8.05 7.18
N GLU A 550 22.88 6.78 7.55
CA GLU A 550 23.93 5.91 7.00
C GLU A 550 23.56 5.46 5.58
N SER A 551 22.32 5.00 5.39
CA SER A 551 21.85 4.51 4.10
C SER A 551 20.34 4.58 3.95
N VAL A 552 19.87 4.65 2.71
CA VAL A 552 18.46 4.54 2.34
C VAL A 552 18.34 3.72 1.06
N ARG A 553 17.38 2.79 1.05
CA ARG A 553 17.09 1.94 -0.12
C ARG A 553 15.59 1.66 -0.23
N GLY A 554 15.09 1.51 -1.46
CA GLY A 554 13.75 0.98 -1.73
C GLY A 554 13.72 -0.53 -1.89
N PHE A 555 12.61 -1.17 -1.54
CA PHE A 555 12.28 -2.56 -1.79
C PHE A 555 10.96 -2.65 -2.54
N ASP A 556 10.93 -3.46 -3.59
CA ASP A 556 9.73 -3.67 -4.36
C ASP A 556 8.86 -4.78 -3.78
N LEU A 557 8.10 -4.49 -2.73
CA LEU A 557 7.11 -5.43 -2.19
C LEU A 557 5.87 -5.55 -3.09
N PHE A 558 5.68 -4.65 -4.06
CA PHE A 558 4.49 -4.61 -4.90
C PHE A 558 4.86 -4.35 -6.38
N PRO A 559 5.48 -5.34 -7.06
CA PRO A 559 5.74 -5.26 -8.49
C PRO A 559 4.49 -4.90 -9.29
N GLN A 560 4.66 -4.26 -10.45
CA GLN A 560 3.57 -3.76 -11.30
C GLN A 560 2.76 -2.59 -10.72
N THR A 561 3.08 -2.14 -9.50
CA THR A 561 2.47 -0.97 -8.84
C THR A 561 3.48 0.12 -8.57
N SER A 562 3.00 1.33 -8.25
CA SER A 562 3.86 2.46 -7.87
C SER A 562 4.45 2.39 -6.46
N HIS A 563 3.99 1.46 -5.62
CA HIS A 563 4.46 1.36 -4.24
C HIS A 563 5.93 0.93 -4.15
N VAL A 564 6.64 1.56 -3.21
CA VAL A 564 8.01 1.23 -2.81
C VAL A 564 8.07 1.22 -1.28
N GLU A 565 8.71 0.20 -0.73
CA GLU A 565 8.98 0.07 0.70
C GLU A 565 10.36 0.65 0.98
N GLY A 566 10.46 1.75 1.72
CA GLY A 566 11.74 2.39 2.04
C GLY A 566 12.35 1.80 3.31
N VAL A 567 13.65 1.54 3.30
CA VAL A 567 14.45 1.21 4.48
C VAL A 567 15.52 2.28 4.66
N ALA A 568 15.48 2.98 5.78
CA ALA A 568 16.48 3.97 6.18
C ALA A 568 17.22 3.51 7.44
N ILE A 569 18.55 3.55 7.40
CA ILE A 569 19.42 3.17 8.52
C ILE A 569 20.04 4.43 9.11
N LEU A 570 19.82 4.66 10.40
CA LEU A 570 20.42 5.76 11.14
C LEU A 570 21.35 5.23 12.22
N ARG A 571 22.50 5.88 12.38
CA ARG A 571 23.47 5.59 13.45
C ARG A 571 23.62 6.78 14.37
N LEU A 572 23.69 6.51 15.66
CA LEU A 572 24.08 7.52 16.64
C LEU A 572 25.60 7.57 16.70
N VAL A 573 26.19 8.63 16.14
CA VAL A 573 27.64 8.89 16.13
C VAL A 573 28.03 9.91 17.17
#